data_AF-C9LX64-F1
#
_entry.id   AF-C9LX64-F1
#
_cell.length_a   1.000
_cell.length_b   1.000
_cell.length_c   1.000
_cell.angle_alpha   90.00
_cell.angle_beta   90.00
_cell.angle_gamma   90.00
#
_symmetry.space_group_name_H-M   'P 1'
#
loop_
_entity.id
_entity.type
_entity.pdbx_description
1 polymer ?
#
loop_
_entity_poly.entity_id
_entity_poly.type
_entity_poly.pdbx_seq_one_letter_code
_entity_poly.pdbx_strand_id
1 'polypeptide(L)'
;MKEIKIMEVRRMAQDIVVSMDDDLKSNFEEVCADIGLSAPSAILIFARRVARERRIPFELRAAPLTDSLYSEKSLARLRRGIAQLDAGKGVQHDLIEVAGDE
;
A
#
# COMPACT_ATOMS: atom_id res chain seq x y z
N MET A 1 -27.80 -7.62 -43.58
CA MET A 1 -26.67 -7.05 -42.81
C MET A 1 -27.17 -5.82 -42.09
N LYS A 2 -27.46 -5.92 -40.80
CA LYS A 2 -27.88 -4.78 -39.97
C LYS A 2 -26.61 -4.12 -39.45
N GLU A 3 -26.51 -2.81 -39.65
CA GLU A 3 -25.42 -1.97 -39.18
C GLU A 3 -25.17 -2.20 -37.70
N ILE A 4 -23.96 -2.67 -37.37
CA ILE A 4 -23.45 -2.65 -36.01
C ILE A 4 -23.16 -1.19 -35.72
N LYS A 5 -24.16 -0.50 -35.17
CA LYS A 5 -24.01 0.82 -34.58
C LYS A 5 -23.01 0.68 -33.44
N ILE A 6 -21.76 1.05 -33.71
CA ILE A 6 -20.69 1.13 -32.73
C ILE A 6 -21.23 1.99 -31.60
N MET A 7 -21.58 1.38 -30.46
CA MET A 7 -21.95 2.10 -29.26
C MET A 7 -20.71 2.83 -28.78
N GLU A 8 -20.58 4.09 -29.17
CA GLU A 8 -19.67 5.04 -28.56
C GLU A 8 -20.06 5.14 -27.08
N VAL A 9 -19.37 4.38 -26.22
CA VAL A 9 -19.52 4.49 -24.77
C VAL A 9 -18.92 5.84 -24.38
N ARG A 10 -19.73 6.89 -24.45
CA ARG A 10 -19.42 8.20 -23.87
C ARG A 10 -19.29 8.00 -22.37
N ARG A 11 -18.07 7.85 -21.89
CA ARG A 11 -17.79 7.88 -20.45
C ARG A 11 -18.09 9.29 -19.96
N MET A 12 -19.16 9.41 -19.20
CA MET A 12 -19.49 10.66 -18.52
C MET A 12 -18.47 10.90 -17.41
N ALA A 13 -18.03 12.15 -17.27
CA ALA A 13 -17.31 12.55 -16.07
C ALA A 13 -18.23 12.37 -14.87
N GLN A 14 -17.71 11.74 -13.82
CA GLN A 14 -18.40 11.55 -12.55
C GLN A 14 -17.58 12.26 -11.47
N ASP A 15 -18.28 13.02 -10.64
CA ASP A 15 -17.66 13.77 -9.56
C ASP A 15 -17.53 12.93 -8.30
N ILE A 16 -16.43 13.14 -7.58
CA ILE A 16 -16.21 12.60 -6.24
C ILE A 16 -16.10 13.79 -5.30
N VAL A 17 -16.99 13.85 -4.31
CA VAL A 17 -16.95 14.86 -3.26
C VAL A 17 -16.14 14.32 -2.09
N VAL A 18 -15.10 15.05 -1.69
CA VAL A 18 -14.27 14.72 -0.53
C VAL A 18 -14.40 15.84 0.50
N SER A 19 -14.83 15.48 1.70
CA SER A 19 -14.89 16.40 2.84
C SER A 19 -13.62 16.31 3.67
N MET A 20 -13.08 17.46 4.05
CA MET A 20 -11.88 17.61 4.87
C MET A 20 -12.16 18.68 5.93
N ASP A 21 -11.52 18.58 7.09
CA ASP A 21 -11.45 19.71 8.02
C ASP A 21 -10.55 20.84 7.45
N ASP A 22 -10.66 22.02 8.04
CA ASP A 22 -10.01 23.23 7.54
C ASP A 22 -8.47 23.11 7.57
N ASP A 23 -7.91 22.53 8.64
CA ASP A 23 -6.47 22.37 8.79
C ASP A 23 -5.89 21.40 7.75
N LEU A 24 -6.55 20.25 7.55
CA LEU A 24 -6.15 19.27 6.56
C LEU A 24 -6.22 19.86 5.15
N LYS A 25 -7.30 20.58 4.82
CA LYS A 25 -7.46 21.20 3.51
C LYS A 25 -6.38 22.24 3.24
N SER A 26 -6.13 23.14 4.20
CA SER A 26 -5.11 24.18 4.08
C SER A 26 -3.73 23.57 3.83
N ASN A 27 -3.32 22.61 4.67
CA ASN A 27 -2.02 21.95 4.54
C ASN A 27 -1.89 21.20 3.20
N PHE A 28 -2.96 20.53 2.76
CA PHE A 28 -2.95 19.80 1.49
C PHE A 28 -2.80 20.74 0.29
N GLU A 29 -3.52 21.87 0.29
CA GLU A 29 -3.45 22.86 -0.79
C GLU A 29 -2.08 23.55 -0.85
N GLU A 30 -1.47 23.88 0.30
CA GLU A 30 -0.13 24.44 0.39
C GLU A 30 0.91 23.50 -0.23
N VAL A 31 0.93 22.23 0.20
CA VAL A 31 1.85 21.21 -0.34
C VAL A 31 1.64 20.99 -1.84
N CYS A 32 0.39 20.99 -2.31
CA CYS A 32 0.11 20.87 -3.74
C CYS A 32 0.69 22.07 -4.52
N ALA A 33 0.54 23.29 -4.01
CA ALA A 33 1.05 24.50 -4.65
C ALA A 33 2.59 24.49 -4.74
N ASP A 34 3.29 24.09 -3.67
CA ASP A 34 4.75 23.97 -3.64
C ASP A 34 5.31 23.01 -4.71
N ILE A 35 4.56 21.94 -4.99
CA ILE A 35 4.91 20.92 -5.99
C ILE A 35 4.44 21.33 -7.41
N GLY A 36 3.68 22.42 -7.54
CA GLY A 36 3.15 22.91 -8.82
C GLY A 36 1.92 22.13 -9.31
N LEU A 37 1.13 21.56 -8.41
CA LEU A 37 -0.10 20.83 -8.70
C LEU A 37 -1.32 21.51 -8.07
N SER A 38 -2.48 21.34 -8.72
CA SER A 38 -3.76 21.64 -8.05
C SER A 38 -4.21 20.46 -7.19
N ALA A 39 -4.93 20.72 -6.09
CA ALA A 39 -5.51 19.69 -5.24
C ALA A 39 -6.35 18.65 -6.04
N PRO A 40 -7.25 19.04 -6.97
CA PRO A 40 -7.97 18.08 -7.82
C PRO A 40 -7.06 17.22 -8.70
N SER A 41 -5.95 17.78 -9.20
CA SER A 41 -4.97 17.03 -10.00
C SER A 41 -4.25 15.98 -9.14
N ALA A 42 -3.88 16.33 -7.91
CA ALA A 42 -3.28 15.40 -6.96
C ALA A 42 -4.23 14.22 -6.64
N ILE A 43 -5.52 14.50 -6.37
CA ILE A 43 -6.53 13.47 -6.15
C ILE A 43 -6.72 12.57 -7.39
N LEU A 44 -6.70 13.15 -8.60
CA LEU A 44 -6.81 12.37 -9.83
C LEU A 44 -5.59 11.47 -10.06
N ILE A 45 -4.39 11.94 -9.74
CA ILE A 45 -3.16 11.14 -9.80
C ILE A 45 -3.25 9.97 -8.82
N PHE A 46 -3.69 10.23 -7.58
CA PHE A 46 -3.93 9.20 -6.58
C PHE A 46 -4.93 8.14 -7.09
N ALA A 47 -6.10 8.57 -7.59
CA ALA A 47 -7.11 7.66 -8.11
C ALA A 47 -6.60 6.81 -9.29
N ARG A 48 -5.83 7.40 -10.22
CA ARG A 48 -5.19 6.66 -11.32
C ARG A 48 -4.22 5.61 -10.83
N ARG A 49 -3.41 5.92 -9.80
CA ARG A 49 -2.45 4.98 -9.23
C ARG A 49 -3.17 3.83 -8.52
N VAL A 50 -4.20 4.11 -7.73
CA VAL A 50 -5.04 3.09 -7.07
C VAL A 50 -5.68 2.16 -8.10
N ALA A 51 -6.29 2.71 -9.15
CA ALA A 51 -6.95 1.92 -10.18
C ALA A 51 -5.97 1.02 -10.95
N ARG A 52 -4.76 1.52 -11.24
CA ARG A 52 -3.72 0.78 -11.96
C ARG A 52 -3.10 -0.33 -11.12
N GLU A 53 -2.85 -0.06 -9.84
CA GLU A 53 -2.10 -0.99 -8.97
C GLU A 53 -2.99 -1.88 -8.10
N ARG A 54 -4.30 -1.64 -8.09
CA ARG A 54 -5.26 -2.35 -7.23
C ARG A 54 -4.91 -2.29 -5.74
N ARG A 55 -4.25 -1.21 -5.30
CA ARG A 55 -3.87 -0.95 -3.91
C ARG A 55 -3.74 0.55 -3.65
N ILE A 56 -3.75 0.96 -2.38
CA ILE A 56 -3.40 2.32 -1.98
C ILE A 56 -1.89 2.55 -2.21
N PRO A 57 -1.48 3.63 -2.91
CA PRO A 57 -0.10 3.89 -3.28
C PRO A 57 0.77 4.47 -2.15
N PHE A 58 0.38 4.21 -0.90
CA PHE A 58 1.14 4.52 0.31
C PHE A 58 0.78 3.49 1.38
N GLU A 59 1.64 3.36 2.38
CA GLU A 59 1.40 2.46 3.50
C GLU A 59 0.36 3.06 4.45
N LEU A 60 -0.66 2.28 4.82
CA LEU A 60 -1.65 2.72 5.80
C LEU A 60 -1.14 2.39 7.20
N ARG A 61 -0.74 3.41 7.95
CA ARG A 61 -0.34 3.28 9.35
C ARG A 61 -1.35 3.99 10.24
N ALA A 62 -1.94 3.27 11.19
CA ALA A 62 -2.52 3.90 12.36
C ALA A 62 -1.36 4.20 13.34
N ALA A 63 -1.25 5.43 13.83
CA ALA A 63 -0.28 5.76 14.87
C ALA A 63 -0.43 4.82 16.09
N PRO A 64 0.69 4.39 16.67
CA PRO A 64 1.26 3.07 16.41
C PRO A 64 0.43 1.95 17.05
N LEU A 65 -0.11 1.06 16.22
CA LEU A 65 -0.29 -0.34 16.64
C LEU A 65 0.96 -1.09 16.17
N THR A 66 1.91 -1.25 17.09
CA THR A 66 3.04 -2.18 17.06
C THR A 66 2.93 -3.19 15.93
N ASP A 67 3.64 -2.91 14.85
CA ASP A 67 3.75 -3.82 13.72
C ASP A 67 4.34 -5.14 14.24
N SER A 68 3.61 -6.24 14.09
CA SER A 68 3.91 -7.55 14.72
C SER A 68 5.30 -8.09 14.33
N LEU A 69 5.88 -7.56 13.25
CA LEU A 69 7.24 -7.89 12.80
C LEU A 69 8.34 -7.02 13.46
N TYR A 70 8.03 -5.77 13.84
CA TYR A 70 8.94 -4.84 14.52
C TYR A 70 8.65 -4.66 16.03
N SER A 71 7.73 -5.44 16.60
CA SER A 71 7.59 -5.51 18.05
C SER A 71 8.93 -5.90 18.68
N GLU A 72 9.27 -5.29 19.83
CA GLU A 72 10.52 -5.62 20.54
C GLU A 72 10.68 -7.13 20.77
N LYS A 73 9.56 -7.83 20.98
CA LYS A 73 9.51 -9.28 21.13
C LYS A 73 9.95 -10.03 19.86
N SER A 74 9.48 -9.63 18.68
CA SER A 74 9.87 -10.23 17.39
C SER A 74 11.34 -9.98 17.07
N LEU A 75 11.84 -8.76 17.34
CA LEU A 75 13.25 -8.41 17.19
C LEU A 75 14.14 -9.15 18.18
N ALA A 76 13.68 -9.35 19.42
CA ALA A 76 14.41 -10.13 20.42
C ALA A 76 14.56 -11.60 20.00
N ARG A 77 13.54 -12.18 19.35
CA ARG A 77 13.64 -13.54 18.78
C ARG A 77 14.67 -13.61 17.65
N LEU A 78 14.66 -12.62 16.74
CA LEU A 78 15.59 -12.57 15.62
C LEU A 78 17.04 -12.39 16.11
N ARG A 79 17.27 -11.46 17.04
CA ARG A 79 18.58 -11.24 17.68
C ARG A 79 19.10 -12.49 18.40
N ARG A 80 18.21 -13.23 19.08
CA ARG A 80 18.57 -14.50 19.72
C ARG A 80 19.00 -15.55 18.70
N GLY A 81 18.29 -15.65 17.56
CA GLY A 81 18.65 -16.57 16.48
C GLY A 81 20.02 -16.23 15.88
N ILE A 82 20.28 -14.96 15.58
CA ILE A 82 21.58 -14.49 15.08
C ILE A 82 22.69 -14.84 16.07
N ALA A 83 22.54 -14.51 17.34
CA ALA A 83 23.55 -14.81 18.36
C ALA A 83 23.80 -16.32 18.54
N GLN A 84 22.78 -17.18 18.33
CA GLN A 84 22.96 -18.63 18.36
C GLN A 84 23.72 -19.15 17.15
N LEU A 85 23.47 -18.59 15.96
CA LEU A 85 24.19 -18.93 14.75
C LEU A 85 25.65 -18.48 14.82
N ASP A 86 25.90 -17.23 15.25
CA ASP A 86 27.26 -16.69 15.44
C ASP A 86 28.06 -17.49 16.48
N ALA A 87 27.38 -18.00 17.52
CA ALA A 87 27.98 -18.88 18.51
C ALA A 87 28.16 -20.34 18.03
N GLY A 88 27.90 -20.64 16.76
CA GLY A 88 28.07 -21.97 16.16
C GLY A 88 27.05 -23.02 16.63
N LYS A 89 25.92 -22.59 17.22
CA LYS A 89 24.88 -23.49 17.74
C LYS A 89 23.81 -23.84 16.70
N GLY A 90 24.02 -23.44 15.44
CA GLY A 90 23.16 -23.83 14.32
C GLY A 90 23.35 -25.31 13.99
N VAL A 91 22.24 -26.02 13.78
CA VAL A 91 22.25 -27.39 13.28
C VAL A 91 21.79 -27.37 11.84
N GLN A 92 22.61 -27.92 10.94
CA GLN A 92 22.21 -28.11 9.56
C GLN A 92 21.20 -29.26 9.51
N HIS A 93 20.05 -29.00 8.89
CA HIS A 93 19.04 -30.00 8.61
C HIS A 93 18.81 -30.07 7.10
N ASP A 94 18.61 -31.29 6.61
CA ASP A 94 18.22 -31.53 5.23
C ASP A 94 16.78 -31.04 4.99
N LEU A 95 16.43 -30.88 3.71
CA LEU A 95 15.10 -30.43 3.31
C LEU A 95 14.03 -31.40 3.80
N ILE A 96 13.10 -30.91 4.62
CA ILE A 96 11.95 -31.70 5.06
C ILE A 96 10.86 -31.56 3.99
N GLU A 97 10.71 -32.59 3.17
CA GLU A 97 9.57 -32.71 2.27
C GLU A 97 8.32 -33.05 3.08
N VAL A 98 7.32 -32.17 3.01
CA VAL A 98 5.99 -32.50 3.53
C VAL A 98 5.35 -33.40 2.48
N ALA A 99 5.16 -34.68 2.81
CA ALA A 99 4.37 -35.57 1.98
C ALA A 99 3.00 -34.91 1.78
N GLY A 100 2.67 -34.55 0.54
CA GLY A 100 1.34 -34.10 0.19
C GLY A 100 0.40 -35.28 0.38
N ASP A 101 -0.47 -35.21 1.39
CA ASP A 101 -1.61 -36.10 1.47
C ASP A 101 -2.52 -35.81 0.26
N GLU A 102 -2.76 -36.85 -0.54
CA GLU A 102 -3.71 -36.86 -1.67
C GLU A 102 -5.15 -36.57 -1.24
#